data_AF-A0A926AIH1-F1
#
_entry.id   AF-A0A926AIH1-F1
#
_cell.length_a   1.000
_cell.length_b   1.000
_cell.length_c   1.000
_cell.angle_alpha   90.00
_cell.angle_beta   90.00
_cell.angle_gamma   90.00
#
_symmetry.space_group_name_H-M   'P 1'
#
loop_
_entity.id
_entity.type
_entity.pdbx_description
1 polymer ?
#
loop_
_entity_poly.entity_id
_entity_poly.type
_entity_poly.pdbx_seq_one_letter_code
_entity_poly.pdbx_strand_id
1 'polypeptide(L)'
;MGLTSALFTGLSGLNVNQTRLNVVGNNIANANTVAFKSSRALFAPQFYVTDSAGGPPNADFGGENPSQRGLGATVATIQKDFTQGSMDTTGKDTDLAIDGQGFFIVIARSP
;
A
#
# COMPACT_ATOMS: atom_id res chain seq x y z
N MET A 1 -19.14 24.81 4.74
CA MET A 1 -18.93 23.40 4.30
C MET A 1 -17.54 23.13 3.69
N GLY A 2 -16.69 24.13 3.39
CA GLY A 2 -15.37 23.90 2.77
C GLY A 2 -14.24 23.46 3.72
N LEU A 3 -14.18 24.01 4.94
CA LEU A 3 -13.08 23.75 5.89
C LEU A 3 -13.11 22.34 6.46
N THR A 4 -14.29 21.80 6.77
CA THR A 4 -14.45 20.43 7.28
C THR A 4 -13.95 19.40 6.27
N SER A 5 -14.31 19.55 4.99
CA SER A 5 -13.87 18.65 3.92
C SER A 5 -12.34 18.68 3.73
N ALA A 6 -11.72 19.86 3.80
CA ALA A 6 -10.27 19.99 3.70
C ALA A 6 -9.54 19.33 4.88
N LEU A 7 -10.07 19.49 6.10
CA LEU A 7 -9.53 18.84 7.30
C LEU A 7 -9.64 17.31 7.23
N PHE A 8 -10.78 16.77 6.78
CA PHE A 8 -10.96 15.33 6.59
C PHE A 8 -10.01 14.78 5.51
N THR A 9 -9.83 15.52 4.41
CA THR A 9 -8.88 15.15 3.35
C THR A 9 -7.45 15.13 3.89
N GLY A 10 -7.03 16.15 4.64
CA GLY A 10 -5.72 16.20 5.29
C GLY A 10 -5.52 15.07 6.31
N LEU A 11 -6.52 14.80 7.14
CA LEU A 11 -6.50 13.71 8.12
C LEU A 11 -6.41 12.33 7.43
N SER A 12 -7.11 12.12 6.31
CA SER A 12 -6.99 10.90 5.52
C SER A 12 -5.57 10.68 5.01
N GLY A 13 -4.93 11.74 4.51
CA GLY A 13 -3.54 11.73 4.09
C GLY A 13 -2.58 11.39 5.23
N LEU A 14 -2.79 11.96 6.42
CA LEU A 14 -1.97 11.66 7.60
C LEU A 14 -2.13 10.20 8.03
N ASN A 15 -3.35 9.67 8.09
CA ASN A 15 -3.61 8.28 8.46
C ASN A 15 -2.95 7.28 7.50
N VAL A 16 -3.07 7.54 6.19
CA VAL A 16 -2.43 6.72 5.17
C VAL A 16 -0.90 6.72 5.30
N ASN A 17 -0.32 7.90 5.56
CA ASN A 17 1.12 8.01 5.83
C ASN A 17 1.53 7.32 7.13
N GLN A 18 0.70 7.36 8.17
CA GLN A 18 0.95 6.62 9.41
C GLN A 18 1.04 5.11 9.14
N THR A 19 0.10 4.55 8.36
CA THR A 19 0.18 3.14 7.97
C THR A 19 1.44 2.83 7.17
N ARG A 20 1.85 3.74 6.26
CA ARG A 20 3.13 3.62 5.55
C ARG A 20 4.31 3.48 6.50
N LEU A 21 4.39 4.38 7.48
CA LEU A 21 5.47 4.41 8.45
C LEU A 21 5.49 3.14 9.31
N ASN A 22 4.32 2.63 9.69
CA ASN A 22 4.23 1.37 10.43
C ASN A 22 4.75 0.18 9.60
N VAL A 23 4.42 0.11 8.31
CA VAL A 23 4.92 -0.95 7.41
C VAL A 23 6.44 -0.83 7.21
N VAL A 24 6.95 0.38 7.00
CA VAL A 24 8.40 0.61 6.89
C VAL A 24 9.11 0.26 8.20
N GLY A 25 8.56 0.65 9.34
CA GLY A 25 9.09 0.32 10.66
C GLY A 25 9.15 -1.18 10.90
N ASN A 26 8.11 -1.92 10.49
CA ASN A 26 8.11 -3.38 10.57
C ASN A 26 9.19 -4.01 9.67
N ASN A 27 9.38 -3.50 8.45
CA ASN A 27 10.45 -3.98 7.58
C ASN A 27 11.84 -3.75 8.17
N ILE A 28 12.09 -2.57 8.73
CA ILE A 28 13.38 -2.24 9.36
C ILE A 28 13.62 -3.09 10.60
N ALA A 29 12.61 -3.24 11.46
CA ALA A 29 12.72 -4.04 12.67
C ALA A 29 13.07 -5.51 12.37
N ASN A 30 12.58 -6.05 11.25
CA ASN A 30 12.82 -7.43 10.84
C ASN A 30 13.89 -7.57 9.75
N ALA A 31 14.70 -6.53 9.49
CA ALA A 31 15.70 -6.54 8.43
C ALA A 31 16.73 -7.68 8.57
N ASN A 32 17.02 -8.10 9.80
CA ASN A 32 17.96 -9.20 10.10
C ASN A 32 17.27 -10.53 10.41
N THR A 33 15.95 -10.62 10.25
CA THR A 33 15.22 -11.87 10.50
C THR A 33 15.33 -12.78 9.28
N VAL A 34 15.79 -14.02 9.51
CA VAL A 34 15.97 -15.02 8.45
C VAL A 34 14.65 -15.26 7.70
N ALA A 35 14.72 -15.29 6.37
CA ALA A 35 13.58 -15.51 5.47
C ALA A 35 12.42 -14.49 5.59
N PHE A 36 12.64 -13.32 6.20
CA PHE A 36 11.63 -12.25 6.23
C PHE A 36 11.36 -11.71 4.82
N LYS A 37 10.07 -11.51 4.49
CA LYS A 37 9.62 -10.90 3.24
C LYS A 37 9.10 -9.50 3.50
N SER A 38 9.73 -8.50 2.88
CA SER A 38 9.36 -7.10 3.08
C SER A 38 7.95 -6.83 2.56
N SER A 39 7.30 -5.82 3.13
CA SER A 39 5.96 -5.41 2.73
C SER A 39 5.93 -3.95 2.30
N ARG A 40 5.03 -3.58 1.38
CA ARG A 40 4.81 -2.19 0.97
C ARG A 40 3.35 -1.83 1.06
N ALA A 41 3.05 -0.63 1.55
CA ALA A 41 1.70 -0.09 1.58
C ALA A 41 1.39 0.61 0.24
N LEU A 42 0.26 0.26 -0.37
CA LEU A 42 -0.27 0.88 -1.58
C LEU A 42 -1.50 1.71 -1.22
N PHE A 43 -1.61 2.89 -1.82
CA PHE A 43 -2.69 3.83 -1.55
C PHE A 43 -3.55 4.02 -2.78
N ALA A 44 -4.83 4.30 -2.56
CA ALA A 44 -5.77 4.65 -3.62
C ALA A 44 -6.51 5.93 -3.24
N PRO A 45 -6.85 6.79 -4.22
CA PRO A 45 -7.75 7.90 -3.99
C PRO A 45 -9.12 7.37 -3.55
N GLN A 46 -9.77 8.09 -2.63
CA GLN A 46 -11.19 7.88 -2.34
C GLN A 46 -12.05 8.45 -3.48
N PHE A 47 -13.36 8.19 -3.41
CA PHE A 47 -14.31 8.66 -4.41
C PHE A 47 -14.24 10.18 -4.65
N TYR A 48 -14.60 10.57 -5.87
CA TYR A 48 -14.71 11.96 -6.28
C TYR A 48 -16.18 12.40 -6.20
N VAL A 49 -16.42 13.60 -5.67
CA VAL A 49 -17.72 14.28 -5.75
C VAL A 49 -17.71 15.15 -6.98
N THR A 50 -18.71 15.00 -7.85
CA THR A 50 -18.87 15.82 -9.05
C THR A 50 -19.79 17.00 -8.74
N ASP A 51 -19.28 18.21 -8.86
CA ASP A 51 -20.03 19.45 -8.64
C ASP A 51 -20.72 19.94 -9.92
N SER A 52 -20.05 19.80 -11.07
CA SER A 52 -20.67 20.03 -12.39
C SER A 52 -20.29 18.90 -13.33
N ALA A 53 -21.29 18.40 -14.06
CA ALA A 53 -21.03 17.51 -15.18
C ALA A 53 -20.47 18.34 -16.34
N GLY A 54 -19.41 17.84 -16.98
CA GLY A 54 -18.89 18.46 -18.19
C GLY A 54 -19.91 18.40 -19.33
N GLY A 55 -19.86 19.37 -20.23
CA GLY A 55 -20.80 19.53 -21.33
C GLY A 55 -20.10 19.60 -22.69
N PRO A 56 -20.72 19.07 -23.77
CA PRO A 56 -20.20 19.24 -25.12
C PRO A 56 -20.25 20.71 -25.56
N PRO A 57 -19.39 21.13 -26.51
CA PRO A 57 -19.41 22.49 -27.06
C PRO A 57 -20.75 22.82 -27.71
N ASN A 58 -21.16 24.10 -27.65
CA ASN A 58 -22.33 24.63 -28.35
C ASN A 58 -21.91 25.71 -29.38
N ALA A 59 -22.86 26.38 -30.02
CA ALA A 59 -22.59 27.34 -31.10
C ALA A 59 -21.80 28.59 -30.62
N ASP A 60 -21.88 28.93 -29.33
CA ASP A 60 -21.34 30.16 -28.75
C ASP A 60 -20.19 29.90 -27.76
N PHE A 61 -20.06 28.68 -27.24
CA PHE A 61 -19.10 28.30 -26.19
C PHE A 61 -18.44 26.94 -26.47
N GLY A 62 -17.16 26.84 -26.09
CA GLY A 62 -16.41 25.58 -26.09
C GLY A 62 -16.91 24.58 -25.05
N GLY A 63 -16.48 23.32 -25.15
CA GLY A 63 -16.86 22.28 -24.20
C GLY A 63 -16.38 22.58 -22.79
N GLU A 64 -17.17 22.20 -21.80
CA GLU A 64 -16.88 22.43 -20.37
C GLU A 64 -16.35 21.16 -19.71
N ASN A 65 -15.28 21.28 -18.95
CA ASN A 65 -14.73 20.17 -18.18
C ASN A 65 -15.56 19.91 -16.91
N PRO A 66 -15.75 18.64 -16.50
CA PRO A 66 -16.41 18.34 -15.25
C PRO A 66 -15.61 18.87 -14.05
N SER A 67 -16.28 19.55 -13.13
CA SER A 67 -15.68 19.97 -11.87
C SER A 67 -15.84 18.87 -10.82
N GLN A 68 -14.72 18.33 -10.34
CA GLN A 68 -14.70 17.23 -9.38
C GLN A 68 -13.77 17.53 -8.20
N ARG A 69 -14.22 17.21 -6.99
CA ARG A 69 -13.41 17.25 -5.77
C ARG A 69 -13.13 15.85 -5.26
N GLY A 70 -11.85 15.53 -5.04
CA GLY A 70 -11.45 14.27 -4.41
C GLY A 70 -11.71 14.28 -2.90
N LEU A 71 -12.16 13.16 -2.34
CA LEU A 71 -12.49 13.03 -0.92
C LEU A 71 -11.32 12.59 -0.02
N GLY A 72 -10.12 12.39 -0.58
CA GLY A 72 -8.94 11.99 0.17
C GLY A 72 -8.29 10.71 -0.36
N ALA A 73 -7.53 10.04 0.52
CA ALA A 73 -6.79 8.83 0.20
C ALA A 73 -7.05 7.75 1.27
N THR A 74 -6.99 6.49 0.84
CA THR A 74 -7.08 5.32 1.73
C THR A 74 -6.00 4.30 1.41
N VAL A 75 -5.74 3.38 2.34
CA VAL A 75 -4.84 2.25 2.13
C VAL A 75 -5.59 1.20 1.30
N ALA A 76 -5.11 0.93 0.11
CA ALA A 76 -5.70 -0.07 -0.79
C ALA A 76 -5.31 -1.49 -0.36
N THR A 77 -4.02 -1.71 -0.13
CA THR A 77 -3.49 -3.01 0.31
C THR A 77 -2.08 -2.87 0.87
N ILE A 78 -1.65 -3.85 1.65
CA ILE A 78 -0.26 -4.04 2.04
C ILE A 78 0.22 -5.29 1.32
N GLN A 79 1.08 -5.09 0.31
CA GLN A 79 1.58 -6.17 -0.53
C GLN A 79 2.93 -6.67 0.01
N LYS A 80 3.05 -7.99 0.19
CA LYS A 80 4.35 -8.64 0.45
C LYS A 80 5.16 -8.77 -0.83
N ASP A 81 6.45 -8.55 -0.71
CA ASP A 81 7.44 -8.79 -1.75
C ASP A 81 8.10 -10.16 -1.52
N PHE A 82 7.85 -11.08 -2.45
CA PHE A 82 8.38 -12.45 -2.42
C PHE A 82 9.68 -12.62 -3.21
N THR A 83 10.35 -11.52 -3.59
CA THR A 83 11.68 -11.58 -4.20
C THR A 83 12.66 -12.40 -3.35
N GLN A 84 13.53 -13.14 -4.03
CA GLN A 84 14.56 -13.95 -3.36
C GLN A 84 15.64 -13.01 -2.82
N GLY A 85 16.01 -13.23 -1.55
CA GLY A 85 17.11 -12.50 -0.91
C GLY A 85 18.44 -13.24 -1.08
N SER A 86 19.51 -12.63 -0.60
CA SER A 86 20.83 -13.27 -0.52
C SER A 86 20.78 -14.49 0.41
N MET A 87 21.46 -15.56 0.02
CA MET A 87 21.63 -16.76 0.84
C MET A 87 23.05 -16.77 1.40
N ASP A 88 23.16 -16.89 2.73
CA ASP A 88 24.45 -17.00 3.42
C ASP A 88 24.68 -18.43 3.88
N THR A 89 25.92 -18.91 3.73
CA THR A 89 26.30 -20.26 4.17
C THR A 89 26.56 -20.25 5.68
N THR A 90 25.85 -21.10 6.43
CA THR A 90 26.00 -21.19 7.89
C THR A 90 27.00 -22.26 8.35
N GLY A 91 27.38 -23.20 7.47
CA GLY A 91 28.28 -24.30 7.79
C GLY A 91 27.67 -25.40 8.66
N LYS A 92 26.35 -25.41 8.86
CA LYS A 92 25.61 -26.48 9.55
C LYS A 92 24.81 -27.31 8.56
N ASP A 93 24.97 -28.63 8.61
CA ASP A 93 24.29 -29.57 7.69
C ASP A 93 22.76 -29.57 7.83
N THR A 94 22.23 -29.08 8.96
CA THR A 94 20.79 -29.02 9.25
C THR A 94 20.12 -27.74 8.74
N ASP A 95 20.89 -26.74 8.33
CA ASP A 95 20.36 -25.45 7.90
C ASP A 95 20.10 -25.50 6.39
N LEU A 96 18.81 -25.51 6.02
CA LEU A 96 18.37 -25.61 4.63
C LEU A 96 17.64 -24.33 4.21
N ALA A 97 17.92 -23.88 3.00
CA ALA A 97 17.23 -22.77 2.33
C ALA A 97 16.65 -23.25 0.99
N ILE A 98 15.54 -22.64 0.56
CA ILE A 98 14.94 -22.89 -0.76
C ILE A 98 15.54 -21.87 -1.73
N ASP A 99 16.13 -22.35 -2.82
CA ASP A 99 16.49 -21.53 -3.97
C ASP A 99 15.33 -21.52 -4.96
N GLY A 100 14.77 -20.34 -5.21
CA GLY A 100 13.57 -20.15 -6.01
C GLY A 100 12.27 -20.10 -5.20
N GLN A 101 11.15 -20.39 -5.85
CA GLN A 101 9.82 -20.26 -5.25
C GLN A 101 9.41 -21.55 -4.54
N GLY A 102 9.09 -21.46 -3.25
CA GLY A 102 8.61 -22.57 -2.45
C GLY A 102 8.51 -22.24 -0.97
N PHE A 103 7.82 -23.09 -0.21
CA PHE A 103 7.73 -22.99 1.24
C PHE A 103 7.95 -24.37 1.88
N PHE A 104 8.56 -24.39 3.06
CA PHE A 104 8.58 -25.58 3.88
C PHE A 104 7.22 -25.79 4.54
N ILE A 105 6.72 -27.02 4.51
CA ILE A 105 5.50 -27.42 5.20
C ILE A 105 5.88 -27.88 6.60
N VAL A 106 5.33 -27.25 7.63
CA VAL A 106 5.52 -27.64 9.03
C VAL A 106 4.17 -27.99 9.64
N ILE A 107 4.11 -29.09 10.39
CA ILE A 107 2.91 -29.47 11.14
C ILE A 107 3.11 -29.00 12.57
N ALA A 108 2.25 -28.08 13.02
CA ALA A 108 2.17 -27.73 14.43
C ALA A 108 1.51 -28.89 15.17
N ARG A 109 2.28 -29.59 16.02
CA ARG A 109 1.72 -30.55 16.95
C ARG A 109 0.97 -29.76 18.03
N SER A 110 -0.35 -29.96 18.11
CA SER A 110 -1.15 -29.41 19.19
C SER A 110 -0.63 -29.91 20.54
N PRO A 111 -0.67 -29.08 21.60
CA PRO A 111 -0.26 -29.48 22.94
C PRO A 111 -1.12 -30.62 23.50
#